data_AF-A0A4Q6E4V9-F1
#
_entry.id   AF-A0A4Q6E4V9-F1
#
_cell.length_a   1.000
_cell.length_b   1.000
_cell.length_c   1.000
_cell.angle_alpha   90.00
_cell.angle_beta   90.00
_cell.angle_gamma   90.00
#
_symmetry.space_group_name_H-M   'P 1'
#
loop_
_entity.id
_entity.type
_entity.pdbx_description
1 polymer ?
#
loop_
_entity_poly.entity_id
_entity_poly.type
_entity_poly.pdbx_seq_one_letter_code
_entity_poly.pdbx_strand_id
1 'polypeptide(L)'
;DGGKGQLAMAVEVFKELNITGVDLVSLAKARTVEPEEIEQLRAEGREVERAYERIFKPGRLNPVLLSPDHHVTHLLQRIRDEAHRFAIEFQRKQRKNF
;
A
#
# COMPACT_ATOMS: atom_id res chain seq x y z
N ASP A 1 -2.26 4.71 3.01
CA ASP A 1 -0.85 4.27 2.98
C ASP A 1 -0.73 2.93 3.70
N GLY A 2 -0.62 1.83 2.95
CA GLY A 2 -0.21 0.54 3.47
C GLY A 2 -1.08 -0.68 3.10
N GLY A 3 -0.91 -1.78 3.84
CA GLY A 3 -1.23 -3.14 3.40
C GLY A 3 -2.64 -3.65 3.74
N LYS A 4 -2.86 -4.95 3.47
CA LYS A 4 -4.14 -5.65 3.66
C LYS A 4 -4.73 -5.49 5.08
N GLY A 5 -3.89 -5.50 6.11
CA GLY A 5 -4.34 -5.32 7.50
C GLY A 5 -4.94 -3.93 7.76
N GLN A 6 -4.31 -2.87 7.23
CA GLN A 6 -4.84 -1.50 7.33
C GLN A 6 -6.11 -1.31 6.50
N LEU A 7 -6.21 -1.97 5.34
CA LEU A 7 -7.45 -1.98 4.57
C LEU A 7 -8.59 -2.65 5.35
N ALA A 8 -8.32 -3.77 6.01
CA ALA A 8 -9.32 -4.46 6.81
C ALA A 8 -9.84 -3.57 7.95
N MET A 9 -8.95 -2.87 8.66
CA MET A 9 -9.35 -1.91 9.67
C MET A 9 -10.21 -0.77 9.10
N ALA A 10 -9.81 -0.19 7.97
CA ALA A 10 -10.58 0.88 7.33
C ALA A 10 -11.98 0.42 6.91
N VAL A 11 -12.11 -0.82 6.42
CA VAL A 11 -13.40 -1.43 6.07
C VAL A 11 -14.30 -1.57 7.29
N GLU A 12 -13.78 -2.05 8.43
CA GLU A 12 -14.58 -2.16 9.66
C GLU A 12 -15.05 -0.79 10.15
N VAL A 13 -14.18 0.23 10.14
CA VAL A 13 -14.58 1.60 10.51
C VAL A 13 -15.66 2.15 9.58
N PHE A 14 -15.55 1.92 8.27
CA PHE A 14 -16.57 2.36 7.31
C PHE A 14 -17.94 1.70 7.57
N LYS A 15 -17.95 0.42 7.94
CA LYS A 15 -19.17 -0.29 8.33
C LYS A 15 -19.76 0.29 9.61
N GLU A 16 -18.94 0.48 10.64
CA GLU A 16 -19.37 1.05 11.93
C GLU A 16 -20.01 2.44 11.76
N LEU A 17 -19.45 3.26 10.86
CA LEU A 17 -19.93 4.60 10.56
C LEU A 17 -21.04 4.65 9.50
N ASN A 18 -21.48 3.50 8.96
CA ASN A 18 -22.46 3.40 7.86
C ASN A 18 -22.08 4.24 6.62
N ILE A 19 -20.78 4.37 6.33
CA ILE A 19 -20.30 5.07 5.15
C ILE A 19 -20.48 4.15 3.93
N THR A 20 -21.28 4.59 2.98
CA THR A 20 -21.60 3.84 1.75
C THR A 20 -21.33 4.69 0.51
N GLY A 21 -21.21 4.06 -0.66
CA GLY A 21 -20.99 4.76 -1.94
C GLY A 21 -19.55 5.24 -2.18
N VAL A 22 -18.61 4.87 -1.31
CA VAL A 22 -17.19 5.23 -1.44
C VAL A 22 -16.35 3.97 -1.60
N ASP A 23 -15.59 3.91 -2.68
CA ASP A 23 -14.64 2.81 -2.92
C ASP A 23 -13.43 2.91 -1.97
N LEU A 24 -13.06 1.77 -1.39
CA LEU A 24 -11.88 1.64 -0.55
C LEU A 24 -10.78 0.88 -1.28
N VAL A 25 -9.56 1.42 -1.21
CA VAL A 25 -8.33 0.77 -1.68
C VAL A 25 -7.18 1.05 -0.73
N SER A 26 -6.20 0.16 -0.67
CA SER A 26 -4.93 0.42 0.01
C SER A 26 -3.75 0.16 -0.91
N LEU A 27 -2.67 0.94 -0.74
CA LEU A 27 -1.44 0.83 -1.51
C LEU A 27 -0.30 0.40 -0.60
N ALA A 28 0.24 -0.80 -0.80
CA ALA A 28 1.41 -1.29 -0.08
C ALA A 28 2.69 -1.05 -0.87
N LYS A 29 3.69 -0.50 -0.19
CA LYS A 29 5.00 -0.16 -0.77
C LYS A 29 5.72 -1.37 -1.34
N ALA A 30 6.28 -1.18 -2.53
CA ALA A 30 7.31 -2.06 -3.06
C ALA A 30 8.48 -2.13 -2.07
N ARG A 31 9.04 -3.32 -1.89
CA ARG A 31 10.24 -3.54 -1.09
C ARG A 31 11.41 -3.77 -2.02
N THR A 32 12.58 -3.30 -1.62
CA THR A 32 13.83 -3.78 -2.22
C THR A 32 13.92 -5.27 -1.96
N VAL A 33 14.16 -6.03 -3.01
CA VAL A 33 14.34 -7.48 -2.97
C VAL A 33 15.72 -7.75 -3.54
N GLU A 34 16.52 -8.55 -2.83
CA GLU A 34 17.87 -8.85 -3.25
C GLU A 34 17.86 -9.68 -4.55
N PRO A 35 18.83 -9.49 -5.46
CA PRO A 35 18.90 -10.22 -6.73
C PRO A 35 18.86 -11.75 -6.55
N GLU A 36 19.56 -12.26 -5.55
CA GLU A 36 19.62 -13.69 -5.20
C GLU A 36 18.22 -14.23 -4.85
N GLU A 37 17.42 -13.44 -4.14
CA GLU A 37 16.08 -13.81 -3.73
C GLU A 37 15.09 -13.75 -4.90
N ILE A 38 15.29 -12.82 -5.84
CA ILE A 38 14.54 -12.77 -7.11
C ILE A 38 14.83 -14.02 -7.93
N GLU A 39 16.10 -14.40 -8.05
CA GLU A 39 16.53 -15.58 -8.81
C GLU A 39 15.96 -16.86 -8.20
N GLN A 40 16.07 -17.01 -6.87
CA GLN A 40 15.51 -18.16 -6.15
C GLN A 40 14.00 -18.27 -6.36
N LEU A 41 13.24 -17.18 -6.16
CA LEU A 41 11.79 -17.21 -6.33
C LEU A 41 11.40 -17.56 -7.77
N ARG A 42 12.11 -17.01 -8.77
CA ARG A 42 11.88 -17.35 -10.17
C ARG A 42 12.19 -18.82 -10.48
N ALA A 43 13.26 -19.37 -9.91
CA ALA A 43 13.61 -20.78 -10.05
C ALA A 43 12.54 -21.71 -9.43
N GLU A 44 11.89 -21.26 -8.35
CA GLU A 44 10.75 -21.93 -7.71
C GLU A 44 9.41 -21.71 -8.46
N GLY A 45 9.41 -20.98 -9.58
CA GLY A 45 8.19 -20.64 -10.33
C GLY A 45 7.27 -19.65 -9.61
N ARG A 46 7.79 -18.89 -8.64
CA ARG A 46 7.05 -17.91 -7.84
C ARG A 46 7.28 -16.49 -8.33
N GLU A 47 6.23 -15.67 -8.32
CA GLU A 47 6.34 -14.25 -8.64
C GLU A 47 6.92 -13.44 -7.47
N VAL A 48 7.74 -12.44 -7.80
CA VAL A 48 8.33 -11.53 -6.80
C VAL A 48 7.39 -10.34 -6.56
N GLU A 49 6.19 -10.62 -6.07
CA GLU A 49 5.14 -9.60 -5.90
C GLU A 49 5.58 -8.41 -5.01
N ARG A 50 6.43 -8.68 -4.02
CA ARG A 50 6.95 -7.66 -3.09
C ARG A 50 7.86 -6.63 -3.75
N ALA A 51 8.40 -6.89 -4.93
CA ALA A 51 9.16 -5.93 -5.70
C ALA A 51 8.26 -4.88 -6.38
N TYR A 52 6.94 -5.13 -6.41
CA TYR A 52 5.96 -4.26 -7.05
C TYR A 52 5.13 -3.50 -6.03
N GLU A 53 4.62 -2.34 -6.46
CA GLU A 53 3.56 -1.65 -5.75
C GLU A 53 2.28 -2.51 -5.83
N ARG A 54 1.55 -2.61 -4.71
CA ARG A 54 0.39 -3.51 -4.60
C ARG A 54 -0.84 -2.75 -4.15
N ILE A 55 -1.88 -2.78 -4.98
CA ILE A 55 -3.21 -2.30 -4.59
C ILE A 55 -4.00 -3.46 -4.02
N PHE A 56 -4.57 -3.26 -2.83
CA PHE A 56 -5.56 -4.16 -2.24
C PHE A 56 -6.95 -3.55 -2.35
N LYS A 57 -7.93 -4.40 -2.64
CA LYS A 57 -9.36 -4.05 -2.65
C LYS A 57 -10.11 -4.91 -1.64
N PRO A 58 -11.16 -4.39 -0.97
CA PRO A 58 -12.04 -5.19 -0.15
C PRO A 58 -12.63 -6.36 -0.94
N GLY A 59 -12.75 -7.54 -0.31
CA GLY A 59 -13.30 -8.74 -0.92
C GLY A 59 -12.41 -9.42 -1.98
N ARG A 60 -11.20 -8.91 -2.25
CA ARG A 60 -10.26 -9.52 -3.21
C ARG A 60 -9.06 -10.13 -2.49
N LEU A 61 -8.76 -11.39 -2.80
CA LEU A 61 -7.65 -12.12 -2.19
C LEU A 61 -6.28 -11.62 -2.69
N ASN A 62 -6.12 -11.59 -4.01
CA ASN A 62 -4.86 -11.26 -4.68
C ASN A 62 -4.78 -9.75 -4.93
N PRO A 63 -3.64 -9.10 -4.65
CA PRO A 63 -3.45 -7.70 -4.97
C PRO A 63 -3.49 -7.47 -6.49
N VAL A 64 -3.67 -6.21 -6.88
CA VAL A 64 -3.29 -5.76 -8.22
C VAL A 64 -1.84 -5.32 -8.14
N LEU A 65 -0.96 -6.01 -8.85
CA LEU A 65 0.44 -5.61 -8.98
C LEU A 65 0.51 -4.47 -9.99
N LEU A 66 1.24 -3.42 -9.64
CA LEU A 66 1.51 -2.31 -10.55
C LEU A 66 2.98 -2.34 -10.98
N SER A 67 3.18 -2.31 -12.29
CA SER A 67 4.52 -2.23 -12.85
C SER A 67 5.19 -0.90 -12.47
N PRO A 68 6.50 -0.88 -12.12
CA PRO A 68 7.19 0.33 -11.64
C PRO A 68 7.25 1.47 -12.66
N ASP A 69 7.21 1.13 -13.95
CA ASP A 69 7.27 2.03 -15.10
C ASP A 69 5.92 2.62 -15.51
N HIS A 70 4.82 2.15 -14.91
CA HIS A 70 3.48 2.59 -15.30
C HIS A 70 3.12 3.95 -14.67
N HIS A 71 2.55 4.87 -15.45
CA HIS A 71 2.21 6.23 -14.98
C HIS A 71 1.28 6.26 -13.76
N VAL A 72 0.32 5.33 -13.68
CA VAL A 72 -0.58 5.19 -12.52
C VAL A 72 0.18 4.87 -11.23
N THR A 73 1.25 4.08 -11.32
CA THR A 73 2.11 3.75 -10.18
C THR A 73 2.72 5.02 -9.60
N HIS A 74 3.28 5.87 -10.45
CA HIS A 74 3.88 7.14 -10.02
C HIS A 74 2.86 8.09 -9.41
N LEU A 75 1.65 8.16 -9.95
CA LEU A 75 0.56 8.95 -9.36
C LEU A 75 0.22 8.47 -7.95
N LEU A 76 0.02 7.16 -7.78
CA LEU A 76 -0.33 6.58 -6.49
C LEU A 76 0.79 6.68 -5.46
N GLN A 77 2.05 6.57 -5.90
CA GLN A 77 3.22 6.83 -5.05
C GLN A 77 3.22 8.28 -4.54
N ARG A 78 2.98 9.27 -5.41
CA ARG A 78 2.89 10.68 -4.98
C ARG A 78 1.77 10.91 -3.96
N ILE A 79 0.59 10.33 -4.17
CA ILE A 79 -0.52 10.42 -3.21
C ILE A 79 -0.13 9.82 -1.86
N ARG A 80 0.51 8.64 -1.87
CA ARG A 80 0.99 8.00 -0.65
C ARG A 80 2.03 8.84 0.06
N ASP A 81 3.04 9.31 -0.66
CA ASP A 81 4.17 10.05 -0.10
C ASP A 81 3.68 11.37 0.52
N GLU A 82 2.69 12.02 -0.10
CA GLU A 82 2.05 13.22 0.44
C GLU A 82 1.22 12.93 1.70
N ALA A 83 0.42 11.85 1.70
CA ALA A 83 -0.31 11.41 2.89
C ALA A 83 0.64 11.06 4.04
N HIS A 84 1.76 10.41 3.73
CA HIS A 84 2.79 10.04 4.68
C HIS A 84 3.52 11.26 5.24
N ARG A 85 3.92 12.21 4.37
CA ARG A 85 4.53 13.50 4.74
C ARG A 85 3.63 14.25 5.72
N PHE A 86 2.35 14.38 5.37
CA PHE A 86 1.36 15.06 6.22
C PHE A 86 1.24 14.41 7.61
N ALA A 87 1.15 13.08 7.67
CA ALA A 87 1.07 12.35 8.93
C ALA A 87 2.31 12.53 9.81
N ILE A 88 3.52 12.44 9.21
CA ILE A 88 4.78 12.67 9.92
C ILE A 88 4.87 14.09 10.46
N GLU A 89 4.52 15.09 9.65
CA GLU A 89 4.57 16.50 10.07
C GLU A 89 3.64 16.77 11.25
N PHE A 90 2.42 16.23 11.22
CA PHE A 90 1.49 16.31 12.32
C PHE A 90 2.05 15.71 13.62
N GLN A 91 2.60 14.49 13.54
CA GLN A 91 3.19 13.82 14.70
C GLN A 91 4.42 14.56 15.25
N ARG A 92 5.27 15.13 14.37
CA ARG A 92 6.44 15.93 14.78
C ARG A 92 6.04 17.19 15.54
N LYS A 93 4.99 17.89 15.08
CA LYS A 93 4.45 19.06 15.78
C LYS A 93 3.93 18.71 17.17
N GLN A 94 3.16 17.62 17.28
CA GLN A 94 2.64 17.13 18.56
C GLN A 94 3.79 16.85 19.55
N ARG A 95 4.88 16.21 19.10
CA ARG A 95 6.04 15.87 19.95
C ARG A 95 6.89 17.07 20.38
N LYS A 96 6.90 18.17 19.61
CA LYS A 96 7.65 19.40 19.95
C LYS A 96 6.95 20.29 20.98
N ASN A 97 5.66 20.07 21.19
CA ASN A 97 4.84 20.82 22.14
C ASN A 97 4.74 20.13 23.53
N PHE A 98 5.50 19.05 23.73
CA PHE A 98 5.82 18.45 25.03
C PHE A 98 7.26 18.79 25.37
#